data_AF-A0A9D7QKU6-F1
#
_entry.id   AF-A0A9D7QKU6-F1
#
_cell.length_a   1.000
_cell.length_b   1.000
_cell.length_c   1.000
_cell.angle_alpha   90.00
_cell.angle_beta   90.00
_cell.angle_gamma   90.00
#
_symmetry.space_group_name_H-M   'P 1'
#
loop_
_entity.id
_entity.type
_entity.pdbx_description
1 polymer ?
#
loop_
_entity_poly.entity_id
_entity_poly.type
_entity_poly.pdbx_seq_one_letter_code
_entity_poly.pdbx_strand_id
1 'polypeptide(L)'
;MAMTVTDRPSRPWETSYNGWTWAERCSVTPIQNAMFRSGQLARPTVCTICGFSDPARINGSGYIFAHLERYDRPDELFPCCKKCHAALHARFREPERWQSLLRRCALPGSWVFTLSIDPASQWRPFADTYPDGLICLSATDQPDLFDRP
;
A
#
# COMPACT_ATOMS: atom_id res chain seq x y z
N MET A 1 -7.18 -20.30 34.45
CA MET A 1 -7.85 -20.95 33.30
C MET A 1 -7.48 -20.16 32.06
N ALA A 2 -6.60 -20.70 31.21
CA ALA A 2 -6.14 -20.02 30.00
C ALA A 2 -7.26 -20.04 28.95
N MET A 3 -7.59 -18.88 28.41
CA MET A 3 -8.57 -18.74 27.35
C MET A 3 -8.04 -19.42 26.09
N THR A 4 -8.83 -20.37 25.59
CA THR A 4 -8.62 -21.08 24.34
C THR A 4 -8.44 -20.10 23.19
N VAL A 5 -7.32 -20.20 22.47
CA VAL A 5 -7.16 -19.63 21.12
C VAL A 5 -8.32 -20.18 20.28
N THR A 6 -9.27 -19.32 19.95
CA THR A 6 -10.43 -19.70 19.15
C THR A 6 -9.96 -20.22 17.79
N ASP A 7 -10.27 -21.48 17.50
CA ASP A 7 -10.04 -22.19 16.24
C ASP A 7 -10.99 -21.68 15.13
N ARG A 8 -11.06 -20.35 14.97
CA ARG A 8 -11.80 -19.75 13.88
C ARG A 8 -10.89 -19.68 12.67
N PRO A 9 -11.36 -20.06 11.46
CA PRO A 9 -10.59 -19.86 10.26
C PRO A 9 -10.21 -18.37 10.14
N SER A 10 -8.94 -18.14 9.85
CA SER A 10 -8.42 -16.79 9.63
C SER A 10 -9.19 -16.14 8.48
N ARG A 11 -9.67 -14.92 8.72
CA ARG A 11 -10.36 -14.16 7.69
C ARG A 11 -9.37 -13.80 6.57
N PRO A 12 -9.82 -13.58 5.32
CA PRO A 12 -8.92 -13.29 4.21
C PRO A 12 -8.00 -12.07 4.41
N TRP A 13 -8.33 -11.16 5.32
CA TRP A 13 -7.51 -10.00 5.67
C TRP A 13 -6.55 -10.24 6.85
N GLU A 14 -6.70 -11.35 7.57
CA GLU A 14 -5.82 -11.79 8.66
C GLU A 14 -4.59 -12.55 8.16
N THR A 15 -4.50 -12.80 6.85
CA THR A 15 -3.35 -13.45 6.22
C THR A 15 -2.15 -12.51 6.10
N SER A 16 -0.97 -13.09 5.85
CA SER A 16 0.20 -12.31 5.47
C SER A 16 -0.03 -11.55 4.17
N TYR A 17 0.63 -10.40 4.06
CA TYR A 17 0.69 -9.57 2.87
C TYR A 17 2.11 -9.07 2.69
N ASN A 18 2.72 -9.43 1.55
CA ASN A 18 4.08 -9.01 1.19
C ASN A 18 5.10 -9.32 2.31
N GLY A 19 4.95 -10.49 2.95
CA GLY A 19 5.79 -10.94 4.06
C GLY A 19 5.42 -10.44 5.45
N TRP A 20 4.43 -9.55 5.56
CA TRP A 20 3.99 -9.00 6.85
C TRP A 20 2.73 -9.69 7.35
N THR A 21 2.77 -10.17 8.60
CA THR A 21 1.61 -10.71 9.29
C THR A 21 0.54 -9.64 9.52
N TRP A 22 -0.70 -10.06 9.74
CA TRP A 22 -1.76 -9.11 10.09
C TRP A 22 -1.46 -8.30 11.36
N ALA A 23 -0.85 -8.92 12.37
CA ALA A 23 -0.51 -8.25 13.62
C ALA A 23 0.50 -7.11 13.40
N GLU A 24 1.56 -7.35 12.62
CA GLU A 24 2.54 -6.33 12.24
C GLU A 24 1.89 -5.19 11.43
N ARG A 25 1.00 -5.53 10.50
CA ARG A 25 0.27 -4.51 9.73
C ARG A 25 -0.62 -3.64 10.61
N CYS A 26 -1.29 -4.25 11.59
CA CYS A 26 -2.13 -3.53 12.54
C CYS A 26 -1.34 -2.68 13.53
N SER A 27 -0.15 -3.11 13.96
CA SER A 27 0.65 -2.36 14.94
C SER A 27 1.11 -1.00 14.41
N VAL A 28 1.21 -0.82 13.09
CA VAL A 28 1.61 0.44 12.46
C VAL A 28 0.50 1.50 12.48
N THR A 29 -0.77 1.08 12.45
CA THR A 29 -1.91 2.00 12.35
C THR A 29 -1.93 3.10 13.44
N PRO A 30 -1.73 2.80 14.75
CA PRO A 30 -1.68 3.84 15.77
C PRO A 30 -0.49 4.80 15.60
N ILE A 31 0.66 4.30 15.13
CA ILE A 31 1.88 5.11 14.90
C ILE A 31 1.62 6.10 13.75
N GLN A 32 1.15 5.61 12.61
CA GLN A 32 0.86 6.43 11.44
C GLN A 32 -0.22 7.48 11.74
N ASN A 33 -1.25 7.11 12.51
CA ASN A 33 -2.26 8.06 12.96
C ASN A 33 -1.69 9.15 13.88
N ALA A 34 -0.72 8.82 14.75
CA ALA A 34 -0.03 9.82 15.57
C ALA A 34 0.82 10.77 14.72
N MET A 35 1.50 10.26 13.69
CA MET A 35 2.25 11.07 12.72
C MET A 35 1.34 12.04 11.95
N PHE A 36 0.16 11.59 11.51
CA PHE A 36 -0.82 12.49 10.88
C PHE A 36 -1.36 13.55 11.85
N ARG A 37 -1.67 13.17 13.10
CA ARG A 37 -2.22 14.12 14.09
C ARG A 37 -1.20 15.18 14.51
N SER A 38 0.08 14.82 14.57
CA SER A 38 1.17 15.74 14.91
C SER A 38 1.62 16.60 13.72
N GLY A 39 1.18 16.28 12.50
CA GLY A 39 1.63 16.95 11.27
C GLY A 39 2.98 16.47 10.75
N GLN A 40 3.60 15.46 11.37
CA GLN A 40 4.81 14.83 10.85
C GLN A 40 4.60 14.21 9.45
N LEU A 41 3.39 13.71 9.18
CA LEU A 41 2.98 13.28 7.85
C LEU A 41 1.74 14.06 7.39
N ALA A 42 1.72 14.42 6.12
CA ALA A 42 0.52 14.94 5.46
C ALA A 42 -0.38 13.78 4.99
N ARG A 43 -1.70 13.92 5.15
CA ARG A 43 -2.65 12.97 4.57
C ARG A 43 -2.54 13.03 3.05
N PRO A 44 -2.39 11.89 2.36
CA PRO A 44 -2.27 11.91 0.91
C PRO A 44 -3.59 12.31 0.25
N THR A 45 -3.48 13.08 -0.82
CA THR A 45 -4.62 13.54 -1.63
C THR A 45 -4.57 13.04 -3.07
N VAL A 46 -3.43 12.47 -3.49
CA VAL A 46 -3.23 11.96 -4.85
C VAL A 46 -2.74 10.51 -4.85
N CYS A 47 -3.26 9.71 -5.77
CA CYS A 47 -2.81 8.35 -6.02
C CYS A 47 -1.48 8.33 -6.79
N THR A 48 -0.42 7.76 -6.21
CA THR A 48 0.90 7.60 -6.87
C THR A 48 0.92 6.53 -7.96
N ILE A 49 -0.13 5.70 -8.05
CA ILE A 49 -0.27 4.69 -9.09
C ILE A 49 -0.87 5.32 -10.34
N CYS A 50 -1.99 6.02 -10.22
CA CYS A 50 -2.78 6.46 -11.39
C CYS A 50 -3.06 7.95 -11.47
N GLY A 51 -2.50 8.76 -10.57
CA GLY A 51 -2.71 10.22 -10.52
C GLY A 51 -4.09 10.67 -10.07
N PHE A 52 -5.01 9.74 -9.70
CA PHE A 52 -6.35 10.12 -9.25
C PHE A 52 -6.31 11.00 -8.01
N SER A 53 -7.07 12.10 -8.04
CA SER A 53 -7.27 13.07 -6.96
C SER A 53 -8.71 13.58 -7.00
N ASP A 54 -9.38 13.65 -5.85
CA ASP A 54 -10.70 14.25 -5.68
C ASP A 54 -10.81 14.85 -4.26
N PRO A 55 -10.14 16.00 -4.02
CA PRO A 55 -10.06 16.60 -2.69
C PRO A 55 -11.43 17.05 -2.17
N ALA A 56 -12.40 17.32 -3.05
CA ALA A 56 -13.76 17.68 -2.67
C ALA A 56 -14.51 16.53 -1.98
N ARG A 57 -14.08 15.27 -2.19
CA ARG A 57 -14.71 14.07 -1.61
C ARG A 57 -13.72 13.22 -0.83
N ILE A 58 -12.83 13.86 -0.07
CA ILE A 58 -11.72 13.20 0.64
C ILE A 58 -12.16 12.11 1.63
N ASN A 59 -13.39 12.19 2.18
CA ASN A 59 -13.96 11.16 3.07
C ASN A 59 -14.79 10.09 2.33
N GLY A 60 -14.85 10.13 1.00
CA GLY A 60 -15.69 9.26 0.17
C GLY A 60 -14.93 8.67 -1.01
N SER A 61 -15.42 8.94 -2.23
CA SER A 61 -14.77 8.46 -3.47
C SER A 61 -13.35 8.98 -3.66
N GLY A 62 -13.04 10.15 -3.09
CA GLY A 62 -11.73 10.80 -3.14
C GLY A 62 -10.74 10.31 -2.10
N TYR A 63 -11.11 9.36 -1.24
CA TYR A 63 -10.19 8.86 -0.21
C TYR A 63 -8.97 8.15 -0.82
N ILE A 64 -7.78 8.64 -0.45
CA ILE A 64 -6.50 8.04 -0.80
C ILE A 64 -5.94 7.31 0.43
N PHE A 65 -5.67 6.03 0.27
CA PHE A 65 -5.07 5.20 1.30
C PHE A 65 -3.59 5.54 1.42
N ALA A 66 -3.14 5.81 2.65
CA ALA A 66 -1.72 5.88 3.00
C ALA A 66 -1.13 4.47 3.14
N HIS A 67 -1.10 3.73 2.02
CA HIS A 67 -0.68 2.34 1.99
C HIS A 67 0.81 2.17 2.30
N LEU A 68 1.17 1.01 2.83
CA LEU A 68 2.55 0.62 3.12
C LEU A 68 2.83 -0.73 2.47
N GLU A 69 3.95 -0.82 1.77
CA GLU A 69 4.56 -2.12 1.41
C GLU A 69 5.62 -2.54 2.44
N ARG A 70 6.15 -1.57 3.21
CA ARG A 70 7.16 -1.71 4.27
C ARG A 70 6.58 -1.31 5.62
N TYR A 71 6.10 -2.28 6.40
CA TYR A 71 5.43 -2.00 7.67
C TYR A 71 6.42 -1.71 8.82
N ASP A 72 7.72 -1.92 8.63
CA ASP A 72 8.79 -1.43 9.52
C ASP A 72 9.10 0.06 9.34
N ARG A 73 8.60 0.68 8.26
CA ARG A 73 8.85 2.08 7.89
C ARG A 73 7.52 2.83 7.76
N PRO A 74 6.89 3.23 8.89
CA PRO A 74 5.53 3.77 8.91
C PRO A 74 5.37 5.13 8.20
N ASP A 75 6.48 5.79 7.89
CA ASP A 75 6.62 7.06 7.18
C ASP A 75 6.83 6.90 5.66
N GLU A 76 7.20 5.71 5.17
CA GLU A 76 7.39 5.42 3.74
C GLU A 76 6.04 5.07 3.08
N LEU A 77 5.23 6.09 2.84
CA LEU A 77 3.88 5.94 2.27
C LEU A 77 3.90 5.66 0.77
N PHE A 78 2.99 4.81 0.32
CA PHE A 78 2.68 4.54 -1.08
C PHE A 78 1.22 4.92 -1.39
N PRO A 79 0.88 6.21 -1.49
CA PRO A 79 -0.51 6.65 -1.62
C PRO A 79 -1.25 6.02 -2.80
N CYS A 80 -2.43 5.47 -2.56
CA CYS A 80 -3.22 4.82 -3.60
C CYS A 80 -4.73 5.03 -3.42
N CYS A 81 -5.45 5.25 -4.52
CA CYS A 81 -6.91 5.32 -4.50
C CYS A 81 -7.52 3.92 -4.24
N LYS A 82 -8.80 3.87 -3.88
CA LYS A 82 -9.52 2.62 -3.56
C LYS A 82 -9.37 1.53 -4.63
N LYS A 83 -9.45 1.89 -5.92
CA LYS A 83 -9.35 0.95 -7.04
C LYS A 83 -7.94 0.35 -7.15
N CYS A 84 -6.92 1.20 -7.13
CA CYS A 84 -5.52 0.76 -7.21
C CYS A 84 -5.13 -0.03 -5.97
N HIS A 85 -5.55 0.40 -4.77
CA HIS A 85 -5.30 -0.30 -3.51
C HIS A 85 -5.85 -1.73 -3.52
N ALA A 86 -7.10 -1.91 -3.96
CA ALA A 86 -7.71 -3.23 -4.04
C ALA A 86 -6.98 -4.15 -5.03
N ALA A 87 -6.60 -3.63 -6.21
CA ALA A 87 -5.86 -4.39 -7.21
C ALA A 87 -4.44 -4.73 -6.73
N LEU A 88 -3.79 -3.81 -6.03
CA LEU A 88 -2.46 -4.00 -5.44
C LEU A 88 -2.46 -5.17 -4.43
N HIS A 89 -3.45 -5.22 -3.55
CA HIS A 89 -3.62 -6.34 -2.62
C HIS A 89 -3.98 -7.66 -3.32
N ALA A 90 -4.62 -7.59 -4.48
CA ALA A 90 -4.97 -8.77 -5.27
C ALA A 90 -3.83 -9.27 -6.16
N ARG A 91 -2.73 -8.51 -6.34
CA ARG A 91 -1.70 -8.78 -7.37
C ARG A 91 -1.12 -10.20 -7.33
N PHE A 92 -1.00 -10.80 -6.14
CA PHE A 92 -0.47 -12.15 -5.96
C PHE A 92 -1.46 -13.24 -6.41
N ARG A 93 -2.76 -12.95 -6.40
CA ARG A 93 -3.83 -13.90 -6.78
C ARG A 93 -4.35 -13.66 -8.20
N GLU A 94 -4.31 -12.41 -8.66
CA GLU A 94 -4.81 -11.97 -9.96
C GLU A 94 -3.73 -11.15 -10.71
N PRO A 95 -2.56 -11.73 -11.02
CA PRO A 95 -1.44 -11.00 -11.60
C PRO A 95 -1.77 -10.39 -12.98
N GLU A 96 -2.57 -11.06 -13.81
CA GLU A 96 -2.98 -10.55 -15.12
C GLU A 96 -3.87 -9.31 -14.99
N ARG A 97 -4.76 -9.29 -14.00
CA ARG A 97 -5.63 -8.15 -13.72
C ARG A 97 -4.82 -6.97 -13.21
N TRP A 98 -3.83 -7.23 -12.36
CA TRP A 98 -2.87 -6.22 -11.91
C TRP A 98 -2.13 -5.59 -13.08
N GLN A 99 -1.51 -6.41 -13.94
CA GLN A 99 -0.80 -5.93 -15.13
C GLN A 99 -1.72 -5.15 -16.09
N SER A 100 -2.96 -5.59 -16.27
CA SER A 100 -3.96 -4.89 -17.09
C SER A 100 -4.29 -3.51 -16.52
N LEU A 101 -4.41 -3.37 -15.19
CA LEU A 101 -4.57 -2.07 -14.55
C LEU A 101 -3.34 -1.18 -14.80
N LEU A 102 -2.14 -1.72 -14.62
CA LEU A 102 -0.91 -0.94 -14.82
C LEU A 102 -0.80 -0.40 -16.24
N ARG A 103 -1.05 -1.23 -17.25
CA ARG A 103 -1.07 -0.79 -18.66
C ARG A 103 -2.08 0.31 -18.95
N ARG A 104 -3.21 0.33 -18.23
CA ARG A 104 -4.30 1.28 -18.48
C ARG A 104 -4.07 2.65 -17.84
N CYS A 105 -3.47 2.69 -16.66
CA CYS A 105 -3.46 3.92 -15.89
C CYS A 105 -2.25 4.11 -14.97
N ALA A 106 -1.25 3.23 -14.97
CA ALA A 106 -0.06 3.49 -14.16
C ALA A 106 0.70 4.71 -14.70
N LEU A 107 1.14 5.59 -13.81
CA LEU A 107 2.04 6.67 -14.15
C LEU A 107 3.39 6.09 -14.62
N PRO A 108 4.04 6.69 -15.64
CA PRO A 108 5.40 6.31 -16.02
C PRO A 108 6.35 6.42 -14.82
N GLY A 109 7.25 5.44 -14.66
CA GLY A 109 8.22 5.42 -13.56
C GLY A 109 7.63 5.12 -12.17
N SER A 110 6.32 4.82 -12.07
CA SER A 110 5.69 4.49 -10.79
C SER A 110 6.34 3.26 -10.14
N TRP A 111 6.56 3.33 -8.83
CA TRP A 111 7.17 2.28 -8.00
C TRP A 111 6.52 0.89 -8.16
N VAL A 112 5.25 0.85 -8.58
CA VAL A 112 4.47 -0.38 -8.81
C VAL A 112 5.11 -1.37 -9.79
N PHE A 113 5.97 -0.88 -10.70
CA PHE A 113 6.69 -1.74 -11.64
C PHE A 113 7.85 -2.52 -11.00
N THR A 114 8.24 -2.15 -9.78
CA THR A 114 9.28 -2.86 -9.00
C THR A 114 8.70 -3.97 -8.12
N LEU A 115 7.37 -4.06 -8.01
CA LEU A 115 6.72 -5.01 -7.13
C LEU A 115 6.72 -6.44 -7.70
N SER A 116 6.96 -7.39 -6.81
CA SER A 116 6.74 -8.80 -7.12
C SER A 116 5.25 -9.09 -7.33
N ILE A 117 4.98 -9.91 -8.34
CA ILE A 117 3.67 -10.51 -8.62
C ILE A 117 3.68 -12.02 -8.38
N ASP A 118 4.81 -12.60 -7.94
CA ASP A 118 4.90 -14.02 -7.61
C ASP A 118 3.99 -14.32 -6.40
N PRO A 119 3.03 -15.25 -6.52
CA PRO A 119 2.15 -15.64 -5.42
C PRO A 119 2.91 -16.02 -4.14
N ALA A 120 4.12 -16.60 -4.24
CA ALA A 120 4.91 -16.96 -3.08
C ALA A 120 5.40 -15.73 -2.28
N SER A 121 5.57 -14.59 -2.94
CA SER A 121 6.00 -13.33 -2.29
C SER A 121 4.95 -12.76 -1.35
N GLN A 122 3.69 -13.24 -1.42
CA GLN A 122 2.68 -12.88 -0.43
C GLN A 122 3.09 -13.29 1.00
N TRP A 123 3.80 -14.42 1.12
CA TRP A 123 4.07 -15.10 2.38
C TRP A 123 5.55 -15.05 2.80
N ARG A 124 6.46 -14.91 1.84
CA ARG A 124 7.90 -14.82 2.12
C ARG A 124 8.23 -13.53 2.86
N PRO A 125 9.21 -13.52 3.78
CA PRO A 125 9.69 -12.31 4.42
C PRO A 125 9.97 -11.20 3.41
N PHE A 126 9.62 -9.96 3.76
CA PHE A 126 9.76 -8.81 2.85
C PHE A 126 11.18 -8.69 2.28
N ALA A 127 12.20 -8.85 3.12
CA ALA A 127 13.61 -8.74 2.73
C ALA A 127 14.06 -9.83 1.74
N ASP A 128 13.38 -10.99 1.71
CA ASP A 128 13.69 -12.05 0.74
C ASP A 128 13.10 -11.72 -0.64
N THR A 129 11.99 -10.99 -0.68
CA THR A 129 11.38 -10.53 -1.94
C THR A 129 12.07 -9.27 -2.47
N TYR A 130 12.48 -8.36 -1.58
CA TYR A 130 13.11 -7.09 -1.93
C TYR A 130 14.41 -6.91 -1.12
N PRO A 131 15.51 -7.58 -1.51
CA PRO A 131 16.77 -7.53 -0.76
C PRO A 131 17.38 -6.12 -0.72
N ASP A 132 17.17 -5.34 -1.78
CA ASP A 132 17.62 -3.94 -1.88
C ASP A 132 16.56 -2.95 -1.37
N GLY A 133 15.46 -3.45 -0.80
CA GLY A 133 14.29 -2.66 -0.43
C GLY A 133 13.43 -2.26 -1.62
N LEU A 134 12.39 -1.46 -1.32
CA LEU A 134 11.57 -0.82 -2.34
C LEU A 134 11.95 0.65 -2.43
N ILE A 135 12.08 1.16 -3.65
CA ILE A 135 12.28 2.59 -3.88
C ILE A 135 10.96 3.28 -3.54
N CYS A 136 10.92 3.93 -2.38
CA CYS A 136 9.85 4.87 -2.05
C CYS A 136 10.12 6.15 -2.84
N LEU A 137 9.33 6.40 -3.88
CA LEU A 137 9.23 7.75 -4.43
C LEU A 137 8.41 8.53 -3.41
N SER A 138 9.07 9.23 -2.48
CA SER A 138 8.33 10.03 -1.51
C SER A 138 7.55 11.12 -2.24
N ALA A 139 6.44 11.59 -1.67
CA ALA A 139 5.69 12.71 -2.24
C ALA A 139 6.56 13.98 -2.41
N THR A 140 7.67 14.07 -1.67
CA THR A 140 8.70 15.11 -1.77
C THR A 140 9.64 14.95 -2.96
N ASP A 141 9.78 13.75 -3.54
CA ASP A 141 10.74 13.47 -4.62
C ASP A 141 10.18 13.70 -6.03
N GLN A 142 8.88 13.99 -6.17
CA GLN A 142 8.23 14.16 -7.47
C GLN A 142 7.11 15.23 -7.43
N PRO A 143 7.41 16.52 -7.12
CA PRO A 143 6.42 17.60 -7.17
C PRO A 143 5.81 17.78 -8.58
N ASP A 144 6.58 17.42 -9.60
CA ASP A 144 6.35 17.54 -11.04
C ASP A 144 5.51 16.42 -11.66
N LEU A 145 5.37 15.25 -11.01
CA LEU A 145 4.48 14.18 -11.50
C LEU A 145 2.99 14.55 -11.43
N PHE A 146 2.64 15.54 -10.61
CA PHE A 146 1.26 15.95 -10.34
C PHE A 146 0.87 17.29 -10.98
N ASP A 147 1.85 18.02 -11.54
CA ASP A 147 1.62 19.19 -12.38
C ASP A 147 1.43 18.75 -13.84
N ARG A 148 0.19 18.42 -14.21
CA ARG A 148 -0.23 18.48 -15.62
C ARG A 148 -1.22 19.64 -15.80
N PRO A 149 -1.13 20.40 -16.91
CA PRO A 149 -2.10 21.44 -17.26
C PRO A 149 -3.51 20.89 -17.50
#